data_AF-A0A3R7A1B9-F1
#
_entry.id   AF-A0A3R7A1B9-F1
#
_cell.length_a   1.000
_cell.length_b   1.000
_cell.length_c   1.000
_cell.angle_alpha   90.00
_cell.angle_beta   90.00
_cell.angle_gamma   90.00
#
_symmetry.space_group_name_H-M   'P 1'
#
loop_
_entity.id
_entity.type
_entity.pdbx_description
1 polymer ?
#
loop_
_entity_poly.entity_id
_entity_poly.type
_entity_poly.pdbx_seq_one_letter_code
_entity_poly.pdbx_strand_id
1 'polypeptide(L)'
;MHPTLAHDLETLLDIASAAQAIALDFLRNVEAVPPARTPSMAPDAIAAPDASVGIGAEGALDPFPHAMAATPRWQRCTPASLVGDWLTSTVDQNPTSNWDSEAPSLERETVASLAKWFRLPSHTGSFVTGATMSNFVGLAIARESCVRVVPTLASREAIDVDALDAALTEACHGTSLKKKHSFWLHVDGAFAALDLTLAPLVEGMDEADSVCIDCHKWMNVPYDSAVQFTRHQDLQVSVFQNAAVYLGNVAATPKFVHLTPENSRRWRALAAWFSVVAYGRDGHAEIIRRNVECARLLAPKTLAWLQQLTDTCAVFLMPTVVRAAFSNWGTTAHDIDVVIAAILSV
;
A
#
# COMPACT_ATOMS: atom_id res chain seq x y z
N MET A 1 5.29 14.39 -37.64
CA MET A 1 4.78 13.44 -36.63
C MET A 1 5.00 12.04 -37.17
N HIS A 2 5.36 11.06 -36.34
CA HIS A 2 5.50 9.66 -36.79
C HIS A 2 4.14 9.16 -37.33
N PRO A 3 4.06 8.43 -38.46
CA PRO A 3 2.78 8.06 -39.07
C PRO A 3 1.84 7.30 -38.13
N THR A 4 2.35 6.30 -37.40
CA THR A 4 1.57 5.54 -36.41
C THR A 4 1.06 6.43 -35.27
N LEU A 5 1.87 7.39 -34.81
CA LEU A 5 1.46 8.30 -33.75
C LEU A 5 0.37 9.27 -34.23
N ALA A 6 0.46 9.73 -35.48
CA ALA A 6 -0.56 10.57 -36.08
C ALA A 6 -1.88 9.82 -36.22
N HIS A 7 -1.83 8.56 -36.66
CA HIS A 7 -3.00 7.69 -36.74
C HIS A 7 -3.64 7.47 -35.36
N ASP A 8 -2.86 7.06 -34.35
CA ASP A 8 -3.36 6.84 -32.98
C ASP A 8 -3.96 8.12 -32.38
N LEU A 9 -3.44 9.30 -32.73
CA LEU A 9 -4.00 10.58 -32.30
C LEU A 9 -5.35 10.87 -32.97
N GLU A 10 -5.49 10.55 -34.25
CA GLU A 10 -6.74 10.71 -35.01
C GLU A 10 -7.82 9.72 -34.54
N THR A 11 -7.44 8.50 -34.13
CA THR A 11 -8.35 7.42 -33.69
C THR A 11 -8.40 7.22 -32.17
N LEU A 12 -7.89 8.17 -31.39
CA LEU A 12 -7.75 8.04 -29.93
C LEU A 12 -9.05 7.64 -29.21
N LEU A 13 -10.21 8.14 -29.66
CA LEU A 13 -11.50 7.81 -29.07
C LEU A 13 -11.90 6.35 -29.29
N ASP A 14 -11.56 5.79 -30.46
CA ASP A 14 -11.84 4.40 -30.80
C ASP A 14 -10.92 3.47 -29.99
N ILE A 15 -9.63 3.80 -29.93
CA ILE A 15 -8.63 3.12 -29.08
C ILE A 15 -9.07 3.12 -27.61
N ALA A 16 -9.47 4.27 -27.08
CA ALA A 16 -9.92 4.40 -25.70
C ALA A 16 -11.20 3.58 -25.42
N SER A 17 -12.14 3.57 -26.38
CA SER A 17 -13.37 2.77 -26.29
C SER A 17 -13.07 1.27 -26.30
N ALA A 18 -12.14 0.81 -27.13
CA ALA A 18 -11.70 -0.57 -27.17
C ALA A 18 -11.03 -0.98 -25.85
N ALA A 19 -10.12 -0.16 -25.32
CA ALA A 19 -9.47 -0.40 -24.03
C ALA A 19 -10.48 -0.47 -22.87
N GLN A 20 -11.47 0.45 -22.86
CA GLN A 20 -12.55 0.43 -21.88
C GLN A 20 -13.39 -0.85 -21.99
N ALA A 21 -13.77 -1.26 -23.20
CA ALA A 21 -14.57 -2.46 -23.42
C ALA A 21 -13.85 -3.71 -22.88
N ILE A 22 -12.55 -3.83 -23.15
CA ILE A 22 -11.71 -4.92 -22.64
C ILE A 22 -11.68 -4.92 -21.09
N ALA A 23 -11.44 -3.77 -20.46
CA ALA A 23 -11.41 -3.65 -19.01
C ALA A 23 -12.76 -3.98 -18.36
N LEU A 24 -13.86 -3.52 -18.94
CA LEU A 24 -15.22 -3.79 -18.43
C LEU A 24 -15.63 -5.24 -18.60
N ASP A 25 -15.22 -5.89 -19.70
CA ASP A 25 -15.44 -7.33 -19.88
C ASP A 25 -14.74 -8.14 -18.78
N PHE A 26 -13.47 -7.83 -18.50
CA PHE A 26 -12.74 -8.46 -17.39
C PHE A 26 -13.47 -8.28 -16.04
N LEU A 27 -13.90 -7.06 -15.72
CA LEU A 27 -14.59 -6.78 -14.46
C LEU A 27 -15.94 -7.51 -14.34
N ARG A 28 -16.66 -7.71 -15.45
CA ARG A 28 -17.91 -8.48 -15.48
C ARG A 28 -17.67 -9.97 -15.27
N ASN A 29 -16.56 -10.49 -15.80
CA ASN A 29 -16.24 -11.91 -15.80
C ASN A 29 -15.24 -12.33 -14.71
N VAL A 30 -14.86 -11.42 -13.82
CA VAL A 30 -13.82 -11.61 -12.79
C VAL A 30 -14.09 -12.79 -11.84
N GLU A 31 -15.35 -13.18 -11.64
CA GLU A 31 -15.72 -14.33 -10.81
C GLU A 31 -15.33 -15.67 -11.44
N ALA A 32 -15.17 -15.72 -12.77
CA ALA A 32 -14.68 -16.88 -13.49
C ALA A 32 -13.15 -16.98 -13.48
N VAL A 33 -12.45 -15.92 -13.08
CA VAL A 33 -10.99 -15.89 -12.98
C VAL A 33 -10.56 -16.60 -11.69
N PRO A 34 -9.59 -17.54 -11.76
CA PRO A 34 -9.14 -18.26 -10.57
C PRO A 34 -8.53 -17.28 -9.53
N PRO A 35 -8.70 -17.55 -8.23
CA PRO A 35 -8.16 -16.69 -7.18
C PRO A 35 -6.64 -16.63 -7.20
N ALA A 36 -5.99 -17.77 -7.46
CA ALA A 36 -4.54 -17.90 -7.62
C ALA A 36 -4.25 -18.83 -8.80
N ARG A 37 -3.05 -18.76 -9.34
CA ARG A 37 -2.51 -19.73 -10.29
C ARG A 37 -1.28 -20.40 -9.68
N THR A 38 -1.10 -21.69 -9.93
CA THR A 38 0.11 -22.41 -9.52
C THR A 38 1.30 -22.02 -10.42
N PRO A 39 2.55 -22.05 -9.93
CA PRO A 39 3.73 -21.70 -10.74
C PRO A 39 3.90 -22.56 -12.00
N SER A 40 3.42 -23.80 -12.00
CA SER A 40 3.42 -24.69 -13.17
C SER A 40 2.40 -24.30 -14.25
N MET A 41 1.47 -23.39 -13.93
CA MET A 41 0.49 -22.80 -14.84
C MET A 41 0.82 -21.32 -15.13
N ALA A 42 2.07 -20.91 -14.94
CA ALA A 42 2.51 -19.59 -15.38
C ALA A 42 2.15 -19.42 -16.86
N PRO A 43 1.50 -18.30 -17.24
CA PRO A 43 1.20 -18.07 -18.64
C PRO A 43 2.50 -18.13 -19.44
N ASP A 44 2.44 -18.70 -20.65
CA ASP A 44 3.54 -18.61 -21.59
C ASP A 44 3.96 -17.14 -21.73
N ALA A 45 5.26 -16.91 -21.88
CA ALA A 45 5.77 -15.56 -22.10
C ALA A 45 5.00 -14.93 -23.28
N ILE A 46 4.47 -13.72 -23.08
CA ILE A 46 3.83 -12.97 -24.16
C ILE A 46 4.90 -12.79 -25.24
N ALA A 47 4.71 -13.44 -26.40
CA ALA A 47 5.60 -13.27 -27.53
C ALA A 47 5.52 -11.80 -27.98
N ALA A 48 6.49 -11.00 -27.58
CA ALA A 48 6.52 -9.59 -27.95
C ALA A 48 6.81 -9.50 -29.46
N PRO A 49 6.04 -8.68 -30.22
CA PRO A 49 6.40 -8.37 -31.59
C PRO A 49 7.76 -7.67 -31.64
N ASP A 50 8.39 -7.64 -32.83
CA ASP A 50 9.62 -6.89 -33.04
C ASP A 50 9.41 -5.40 -32.71
N ALA A 51 9.97 -4.98 -31.57
CA ALA A 51 9.81 -3.62 -31.04
C ALA A 51 10.53 -2.54 -31.89
N SER A 52 11.27 -2.93 -32.94
CA SER A 52 11.83 -1.99 -33.90
C SER A 52 10.78 -1.41 -34.86
N VAL A 53 9.60 -2.04 -34.97
CA VAL A 53 8.47 -1.56 -35.79
C VAL A 53 7.22 -1.44 -34.91
N GLY A 54 6.77 -0.21 -34.67
CA GLY A 54 5.58 0.05 -33.86
C GLY A 54 4.29 -0.38 -34.58
N ILE A 55 3.46 -1.18 -33.90
CA ILE A 55 2.18 -1.70 -34.41
C ILE A 55 0.95 -0.84 -34.09
N GLY A 56 1.15 0.31 -33.45
CA GLY A 56 0.09 1.22 -33.01
C GLY A 56 -0.63 0.75 -31.74
N ALA A 57 -1.46 1.63 -31.18
CA ALA A 57 -2.15 1.37 -29.93
C ALA A 57 -3.20 0.25 -30.05
N GLU A 58 -3.93 0.18 -31.17
CA GLU A 58 -4.90 -0.89 -31.41
C GLU A 58 -4.22 -2.26 -31.48
N GLY A 59 -3.13 -2.39 -32.24
CA GLY A 59 -2.36 -3.64 -32.30
C GLY A 59 -1.75 -4.03 -30.95
N ALA A 60 -1.46 -3.05 -30.07
CA ALA A 60 -1.01 -3.33 -28.72
C ALA A 60 -2.12 -3.82 -27.77
N LEU A 61 -3.40 -3.56 -28.08
CA LEU A 61 -4.55 -4.05 -27.31
C LEU A 61 -4.84 -5.54 -27.58
N ASP A 62 -4.55 -6.04 -28.78
CA ASP A 62 -4.82 -7.43 -29.20
C ASP A 62 -4.33 -8.52 -28.23
N PRO A 63 -3.07 -8.50 -27.71
CA PRO A 63 -2.60 -9.52 -26.78
C PRO A 63 -3.12 -9.34 -25.34
N PHE A 64 -3.72 -8.20 -25.01
CA PHE A 64 -4.00 -7.81 -23.63
C PHE A 64 -5.05 -8.68 -22.89
N PRO A 65 -6.13 -9.17 -23.53
CA PRO A 65 -7.08 -10.07 -22.87
C PRO A 65 -6.43 -11.36 -22.31
N HIS A 66 -5.41 -11.89 -22.99
CA HIS A 66 -4.65 -13.05 -22.51
C HIS A 66 -3.86 -12.74 -21.23
N ALA A 67 -3.24 -11.55 -21.18
CA ALA A 67 -2.52 -11.09 -19.99
C ALA A 67 -3.46 -10.88 -18.79
N MET A 68 -4.63 -10.28 -19.01
CA MET A 68 -5.61 -10.04 -17.95
C MET A 68 -6.22 -11.32 -17.37
N ALA A 69 -6.41 -12.35 -18.19
CA ALA A 69 -6.88 -13.64 -17.69
C ALA A 69 -5.92 -14.24 -16.63
N ALA A 70 -4.64 -13.86 -16.66
CA ALA A 70 -3.64 -14.30 -15.68
C ALA A 70 -3.68 -13.53 -14.34
N THR A 71 -4.45 -12.44 -14.25
CA THR A 71 -4.55 -11.60 -13.04
C THR A 71 -5.28 -12.32 -11.91
N PRO A 72 -4.72 -12.41 -10.69
CA PRO A 72 -5.41 -13.00 -9.54
C PRO A 72 -6.71 -12.27 -9.17
N ARG A 73 -7.80 -13.02 -8.93
CA ARG A 73 -9.15 -12.48 -8.62
C ARG A 73 -9.20 -11.53 -7.43
N TRP A 74 -8.29 -11.67 -6.46
CA TRP A 74 -8.27 -10.88 -5.23
C TRP A 74 -7.72 -9.45 -5.41
N GLN A 75 -7.12 -9.13 -6.55
CA GLN A 75 -6.60 -7.79 -6.83
C GLN A 75 -7.74 -6.91 -7.34
N ARG A 76 -8.38 -6.16 -6.44
CA ARG A 76 -9.53 -5.30 -6.77
C ARG A 76 -9.37 -3.91 -6.17
N CYS A 77 -10.10 -2.96 -6.74
CA CYS A 77 -10.22 -1.61 -6.22
C CYS A 77 -11.69 -1.15 -6.19
N THR A 78 -11.98 -0.05 -5.51
CA THR A 78 -13.31 0.55 -5.53
C THR A 78 -13.60 1.18 -6.90
N PRO A 79 -14.86 1.16 -7.39
CA PRO A 79 -15.19 1.79 -8.67
C PRO A 79 -14.77 3.26 -8.77
N ALA A 80 -14.93 4.04 -7.70
CA ALA A 80 -14.52 5.44 -7.69
C ALA A 80 -13.00 5.60 -7.84
N SER A 81 -12.21 4.80 -7.11
CA SER A 81 -10.75 4.87 -7.21
C SER A 81 -10.21 4.39 -8.56
N LEU A 82 -10.86 3.40 -9.20
CA LEU A 82 -10.54 2.98 -10.57
C LEU A 82 -10.69 4.13 -11.56
N VAL A 83 -11.82 4.85 -11.50
CA VAL A 83 -12.06 6.01 -12.37
C VAL A 83 -11.07 7.13 -12.08
N GLY A 84 -10.78 7.39 -10.79
CA GLY A 84 -9.75 8.36 -10.41
C GLY A 84 -8.36 8.00 -10.93
N ASP A 85 -8.04 6.71 -11.03
CA ASP A 85 -6.77 6.24 -11.58
C ASP A 85 -6.69 6.36 -13.10
N TRP A 86 -7.79 6.12 -13.83
CA TRP A 86 -7.88 6.43 -15.26
C TRP A 86 -7.67 7.93 -15.54
N LEU A 87 -8.29 8.78 -14.73
CA LEU A 87 -8.10 10.24 -14.84
C LEU A 87 -6.69 10.66 -14.48
N THR A 88 -6.03 9.98 -13.54
CA THR A 88 -4.62 10.23 -13.17
C THR A 88 -3.71 10.12 -14.40
N SER A 89 -3.83 9.05 -15.17
CA SER A 89 -3.06 8.87 -16.42
C SER A 89 -3.48 9.84 -17.53
N THR A 90 -4.74 10.29 -17.54
CA THR A 90 -5.25 11.23 -18.55
C THR A 90 -4.67 12.63 -18.36
N VAL A 91 -4.57 13.10 -17.10
CA VAL A 91 -4.04 14.43 -16.80
C VAL A 91 -2.52 14.46 -16.62
N ASP A 92 -1.91 13.31 -16.29
CA ASP A 92 -0.47 13.06 -16.17
C ASP A 92 0.30 14.15 -15.41
N GLN A 93 -0.29 14.65 -14.31
CA GLN A 93 0.31 15.72 -13.52
C GLN A 93 1.34 15.19 -12.52
N ASN A 94 2.43 15.94 -12.36
CA ASN A 94 3.40 15.74 -11.29
C ASN A 94 2.99 16.54 -10.02
N PRO A 95 2.57 15.88 -8.93
CA PRO A 95 2.05 16.52 -7.72
C PRO A 95 3.13 17.01 -6.75
N THR A 96 4.40 17.08 -7.17
CA THR A 96 5.50 17.48 -6.27
C THR A 96 5.48 18.94 -5.84
N SER A 97 4.96 19.81 -6.70
CA SER A 97 4.98 21.25 -6.50
C SER A 97 3.82 21.92 -7.21
N ASN A 98 3.43 23.09 -6.72
CA ASN A 98 2.31 23.88 -7.21
C ASN A 98 2.75 24.90 -8.27
N TRP A 99 3.80 24.60 -9.05
CA TRP A 99 4.27 25.53 -10.09
C TRP A 99 3.21 25.73 -11.16
N ASP A 100 2.72 24.63 -11.74
CA ASP A 100 1.75 24.63 -12.83
C ASP A 100 0.59 23.63 -12.59
N SER A 101 0.35 23.23 -11.32
CA SER A 101 -0.57 22.15 -10.97
C SER A 101 -1.24 22.37 -9.61
N GLU A 102 -2.54 22.06 -9.55
CA GLU A 102 -3.32 21.99 -8.30
C GLU A 102 -3.26 20.60 -7.64
N ALA A 103 -2.54 19.65 -8.23
CA ALA A 103 -2.39 18.31 -7.69
C ALA A 103 -1.84 18.26 -6.26
N PRO A 104 -0.86 19.11 -5.86
CA PRO A 104 -0.42 19.16 -4.48
C PRO A 104 -1.53 19.61 -3.51
N SER A 105 -2.41 20.52 -3.93
CA SER A 105 -3.50 21.04 -3.10
C SER A 105 -4.51 19.92 -2.77
N LEU A 106 -4.93 19.16 -3.79
CA LEU A 106 -5.82 18.02 -3.63
C LEU A 106 -5.16 16.90 -2.80
N GLU A 107 -3.87 16.66 -2.99
CA GLU A 107 -3.15 15.69 -2.17
C GLU A 107 -3.12 16.08 -0.69
N ARG A 108 -2.90 17.37 -0.37
CA ARG A 108 -2.95 17.85 1.02
C ARG A 108 -4.33 17.64 1.64
N GLU A 109 -5.40 17.90 0.90
CA GLU A 109 -6.76 17.67 1.37
C GLU A 109 -7.02 16.18 1.61
N THR A 110 -6.61 15.32 0.66
CA THR A 110 -6.73 13.87 0.79
C THR A 110 -5.97 13.35 2.02
N VAL A 111 -4.73 13.79 2.21
CA VAL A 111 -3.89 13.45 3.36
C VAL A 111 -4.53 13.93 4.66
N ALA A 112 -5.10 15.15 4.69
CA ALA A 112 -5.78 15.68 5.87
C ALA A 112 -7.04 14.87 6.23
N SER A 113 -7.82 14.49 5.23
CA SER A 113 -8.98 13.61 5.38
C SER A 113 -8.56 12.25 5.97
N LEU A 114 -7.50 11.64 5.43
CA LEU A 114 -6.94 10.39 5.96
C LEU A 114 -6.39 10.57 7.39
N ALA A 115 -5.61 11.61 7.67
CA ALA A 115 -5.09 11.89 9.01
C ALA A 115 -6.24 11.96 10.04
N LYS A 116 -7.35 12.63 9.69
CA LYS A 116 -8.55 12.69 10.52
C LYS A 116 -9.17 11.31 10.74
N TRP A 117 -9.30 10.52 9.68
CA TRP A 117 -9.93 9.19 9.76
C TRP A 117 -9.11 8.21 10.60
N PHE A 118 -7.78 8.28 10.48
CA PHE A 118 -6.85 7.44 11.21
C PHE A 118 -6.44 8.04 12.57
N ARG A 119 -7.03 9.17 13.00
CA ARG A 119 -6.75 9.83 14.28
C ARG A 119 -5.28 10.23 14.47
N LEU A 120 -4.71 10.86 13.46
CA LEU A 120 -3.33 11.34 13.44
C LEU A 120 -3.29 12.88 13.42
N PRO A 121 -3.81 13.58 14.46
CA PRO A 121 -4.04 15.02 14.41
C PRO A 121 -2.75 15.86 14.38
N SER A 122 -1.63 15.28 14.81
CA SER A 122 -0.31 15.92 14.89
C SER A 122 0.63 15.49 13.76
N HIS A 123 0.17 14.62 12.85
CA HIS A 123 0.98 14.13 11.75
C HIS A 123 0.73 14.92 10.47
N THR A 124 1.80 15.15 9.74
CA THR A 124 1.75 15.53 8.33
C THR A 124 2.03 14.29 7.48
N GLY A 125 1.57 14.26 6.22
CA GLY A 125 1.78 13.09 5.37
C GLY A 125 2.07 13.40 3.91
N SER A 126 2.51 12.38 3.19
CA SER A 126 2.82 12.43 1.76
C SER A 126 2.55 11.08 1.11
N PHE A 127 1.96 11.07 -0.09
CA PHE A 127 1.80 9.82 -0.83
C PHE A 127 3.14 9.32 -1.37
N VAL A 128 3.34 8.00 -1.30
CA VAL A 128 4.54 7.29 -1.74
C VAL A 128 4.17 6.01 -2.50
N THR A 129 5.16 5.37 -3.14
CA THR A 129 5.02 4.15 -3.98
C THR A 129 4.55 2.87 -3.25
N GLY A 130 4.11 2.96 -2.00
CA GLY A 130 3.66 1.80 -1.21
C GLY A 130 4.29 1.75 0.17
N ALA A 131 3.89 0.74 0.96
CA ALA A 131 4.34 0.60 2.34
C ALA A 131 5.87 0.52 2.49
N THR A 132 6.58 -0.14 1.57
CA THR A 132 8.04 -0.21 1.62
C THR A 132 8.69 1.18 1.59
N MET A 133 8.22 2.06 0.70
CA MET A 133 8.74 3.42 0.63
C MET A 133 8.32 4.26 1.85
N SER A 134 7.10 4.05 2.35
CA SER A 134 6.62 4.68 3.58
C SER A 134 7.50 4.32 4.79
N ASN A 135 7.79 3.04 4.95
CA ASN A 135 8.65 2.51 6.01
C ASN A 135 10.09 3.01 5.84
N PHE A 136 10.61 3.07 4.61
CA PHE A 136 11.92 3.66 4.32
C PHE A 136 11.99 5.13 4.76
N VAL A 137 10.98 5.93 4.40
CA VAL A 137 10.89 7.34 4.81
C VAL A 137 10.82 7.46 6.33
N GLY A 138 9.97 6.66 7.01
CA GLY A 138 9.89 6.62 8.46
C GLY A 138 11.23 6.29 9.15
N LEU A 139 11.93 5.27 8.66
CA LEU A 139 13.23 4.85 9.20
C LEU A 139 14.36 5.85 8.90
N ALA A 140 14.33 6.52 7.75
CA ALA A 140 15.30 7.55 7.42
C ALA A 140 15.19 8.76 8.36
N ILE A 141 13.96 9.18 8.70
CA ILE A 141 13.70 10.22 9.69
C ILE A 141 14.13 9.74 11.09
N ALA A 142 13.81 8.49 11.45
CA ALA A 142 14.24 7.90 12.71
C ALA A 142 15.77 7.94 12.88
N ARG A 143 16.51 7.57 11.82
CA ARG A 143 17.96 7.61 11.80
C ARG A 143 18.48 9.02 12.08
N GLU A 144 17.94 10.02 11.40
CA GLU A 144 18.32 11.42 11.60
C GLU A 144 18.02 11.90 13.03
N SER A 145 16.86 11.53 13.58
CA SER A 145 16.52 11.80 14.98
C SER A 145 17.54 11.20 15.94
N CYS A 146 17.94 9.94 15.75
CA CYS A 146 18.90 9.27 16.62
C CYS A 146 20.31 9.91 16.55
N VAL A 147 20.76 10.33 15.36
CA VAL A 147 22.07 10.98 15.19
C VAL A 147 22.13 12.34 15.91
N ARG A 148 21.02 13.08 15.95
CA ARG A 148 20.94 14.36 16.68
C ARG A 148 20.99 14.19 18.21
N VAL A 149 20.56 13.03 18.72
CA VAL A 149 20.52 12.74 20.17
C VAL A 149 21.81 12.05 20.64
N VAL A 150 22.45 11.23 19.81
CA VAL A 150 23.68 10.49 20.15
C VAL A 150 24.77 10.80 19.12
N PRO A 151 25.63 11.82 19.36
CA PRO A 151 26.56 12.33 18.37
C PRO A 151 27.75 11.41 18.04
N THR A 152 27.93 10.27 18.73
CA THR A 152 29.02 9.32 18.45
C THR A 152 28.55 7.88 18.43
N LEU A 153 28.94 7.13 17.39
CA LEU A 153 28.71 5.69 17.22
C LEU A 153 29.33 4.81 18.32
N ALA A 154 30.23 5.35 19.14
CA ALA A 154 31.03 4.62 20.13
C ALA A 154 30.29 4.19 21.41
N SER A 155 29.04 4.65 21.63
CA SER A 155 28.27 4.36 22.85
C SER A 155 27.06 3.45 22.63
N ARG A 156 27.00 2.71 21.51
CA ARG A 156 25.91 1.76 21.27
C ARG A 156 26.18 0.47 22.04
N GLU A 157 25.50 0.27 23.15
CA GLU A 157 25.25 -1.09 23.65
C GLU A 157 24.32 -1.80 22.66
N ALA A 158 24.55 -3.10 22.45
CA ALA A 158 23.63 -3.93 21.69
C ALA A 158 22.25 -3.84 22.36
N ILE A 159 21.19 -3.67 21.56
CA ILE A 159 19.82 -3.78 22.07
C ILE A 159 19.69 -5.17 22.67
N ASP A 160 19.43 -5.24 23.97
CA ASP A 160 19.04 -6.47 24.64
C ASP A 160 17.72 -6.94 24.04
N VAL A 161 17.80 -8.02 23.25
CA VAL A 161 16.66 -8.58 22.52
C VAL A 161 15.62 -9.13 23.49
N ASP A 162 16.04 -9.60 24.66
CA ASP A 162 15.13 -10.11 25.69
C ASP A 162 14.43 -8.95 26.41
N ALA A 163 15.11 -7.81 26.62
CA ALA A 163 14.48 -6.59 27.11
C ALA A 163 13.50 -5.98 26.09
N LEU A 164 13.80 -6.08 24.79
CA LEU A 164 12.90 -5.68 23.71
C LEU A 164 11.67 -6.60 23.64
N ASP A 165 11.84 -7.91 23.74
CA ASP A 165 10.75 -8.89 23.73
C ASP A 165 9.85 -8.76 24.98
N ALA A 166 10.45 -8.54 26.16
CA ALA A 166 9.72 -8.22 27.39
C ALA A 166 8.94 -6.90 27.27
N ALA A 167 9.55 -5.86 26.68
CA ALA A 167 8.89 -4.58 26.41
C ALA A 167 7.73 -4.72 25.41
N LEU A 168 7.90 -5.47 24.33
CA LEU A 168 6.87 -5.73 23.33
C LEU A 168 5.72 -6.58 23.89
N THR A 169 6.01 -7.51 24.81
CA THR A 169 5.01 -8.32 25.51
C THR A 169 4.23 -7.50 26.55
N GLU A 170 4.87 -6.53 27.23
CA GLU A 170 4.20 -5.54 28.09
C GLU A 170 3.37 -4.53 27.28
N ALA A 171 3.78 -4.24 26.03
CA ALA A 171 3.21 -3.20 25.18
C ALA A 171 2.17 -3.72 24.18
N CYS A 172 1.02 -4.17 24.70
CA CYS A 172 -0.22 -4.08 23.93
C CYS A 172 -0.63 -2.62 23.64
N HIS A 173 0.00 -1.65 24.31
CA HIS A 173 -0.17 -0.20 24.09
C HIS A 173 1.19 0.49 24.16
N GLY A 174 1.88 0.67 23.01
CA GLY A 174 3.25 1.23 22.91
C GLY A 174 3.49 2.62 23.54
N THR A 175 2.43 3.29 24.01
CA THR A 175 2.47 4.60 24.69
C THR A 175 3.03 4.55 26.10
N SER A 176 2.93 3.42 26.80
CA SER A 176 3.51 3.25 28.14
C SER A 176 5.04 3.14 28.09
N LEU A 177 5.58 2.57 27.00
CA LEU A 177 7.01 2.40 26.78
C LEU A 177 7.74 3.72 26.49
N LYS A 178 7.16 4.61 25.66
CA LYS A 178 7.80 5.92 25.34
C LYS A 178 8.00 6.82 26.56
N LYS A 179 7.25 6.60 27.65
CA LYS A 179 7.44 7.30 28.93
C LYS A 179 8.66 6.80 29.71
N LYS A 180 9.07 5.55 29.49
CA LYS A 180 10.19 4.89 30.19
C LYS A 180 11.48 4.92 29.36
N HIS A 181 11.38 4.85 28.04
CA HIS A 181 12.51 4.71 27.12
C HIS A 181 12.41 5.70 25.96
N SER A 182 13.55 6.24 25.54
CA SER A 182 13.64 7.08 24.34
C SER A 182 13.89 6.20 23.12
N PHE A 183 12.87 6.06 22.26
CA PHE A 183 12.97 5.33 21.00
C PHE A 183 12.02 5.92 19.96
N TRP A 184 12.30 5.62 18.69
CA TRP A 184 11.41 5.96 17.58
C TRP A 184 10.32 4.91 17.43
N LEU A 185 9.06 5.32 17.52
CA LEU A 185 7.90 4.46 17.30
C LEU A 185 7.39 4.63 15.87
N HIS A 186 7.55 3.59 15.05
CA HIS A 186 6.94 3.49 13.72
C HIS A 186 5.79 2.47 13.75
N VAL A 187 4.62 2.84 13.25
CA VAL A 187 3.46 1.94 13.13
C VAL A 187 3.18 1.65 11.66
N ASP A 188 3.24 0.37 11.28
CA ASP A 188 2.87 -0.11 9.94
C ASP A 188 1.54 -0.89 9.99
N GLY A 189 0.57 -0.50 9.16
CA GLY A 189 -0.69 -1.25 9.01
C GLY A 189 -1.83 -0.78 9.92
N ALA A 190 -2.09 0.53 9.96
CA ALA A 190 -3.11 1.17 10.80
C ALA A 190 -4.59 0.96 10.40
N PHE A 191 -4.93 -0.02 9.57
CA PHE A 191 -6.26 -0.11 8.93
C PHE A 191 -7.44 -0.24 9.88
N ALA A 192 -7.23 -0.87 11.05
CA ALA A 192 -8.26 -1.01 12.07
C ALA A 192 -8.79 0.35 12.60
N ALA A 193 -8.08 1.46 12.38
CA ALA A 193 -8.52 2.78 12.83
C ALA A 193 -9.80 3.30 12.12
N LEU A 194 -10.11 2.78 10.93
CA LEU A 194 -11.26 3.24 10.14
C LEU A 194 -12.60 2.76 10.69
N ASP A 195 -12.65 1.57 11.32
CA ASP A 195 -13.82 1.11 12.06
C ASP A 195 -13.67 1.46 13.55
N LEU A 196 -14.53 2.36 14.04
CA LEU A 196 -14.50 2.81 15.44
C LEU A 196 -14.69 1.65 16.44
N THR A 197 -15.32 0.54 16.04
CA THR A 197 -15.47 -0.64 16.90
C THR A 197 -14.16 -1.40 17.10
N LEU A 198 -13.19 -1.19 16.20
CA LEU A 198 -11.84 -1.77 16.26
C LEU A 198 -10.81 -0.76 16.80
N ALA A 199 -11.25 0.44 17.15
CA ALA A 199 -10.42 1.51 17.71
C ALA A 199 -9.49 1.09 18.85
N PRO A 200 -9.89 0.22 19.81
CA PRO A 200 -8.99 -0.22 20.87
C PRO A 200 -7.75 -0.96 20.35
N LEU A 201 -7.79 -1.54 19.15
CA LEU A 201 -6.65 -2.24 18.54
C LEU A 201 -5.54 -1.31 18.07
N VAL A 202 -5.80 -0.02 17.98
CA VAL A 202 -4.87 1.02 17.51
C VAL A 202 -4.74 2.17 18.52
N GLU A 203 -5.10 1.91 19.78
CA GLU A 203 -4.99 2.91 20.84
C GLU A 203 -3.53 3.35 21.03
N GLY A 204 -3.31 4.67 21.07
CA GLY A 204 -1.98 5.26 21.22
C GLY A 204 -1.17 5.38 19.92
N MET A 205 -1.74 5.03 18.77
CA MET A 205 -1.09 5.22 17.47
C MET A 205 -0.80 6.69 17.14
N ASP A 206 -1.59 7.62 17.68
CA ASP A 206 -1.37 9.07 17.56
C ASP A 206 -0.06 9.55 18.21
N GLU A 207 0.54 8.74 19.09
CA GLU A 207 1.85 9.01 19.71
C GLU A 207 3.03 8.43 18.92
N ALA A 208 2.77 7.71 17.82
CA ALA A 208 3.81 7.22 16.93
C ALA A 208 4.53 8.37 16.23
N ASP A 209 5.85 8.26 16.11
CA ASP A 209 6.68 9.25 15.42
C ASP A 209 6.46 9.22 13.90
N SER A 210 6.13 8.03 13.38
CA SER A 210 5.69 7.84 12.00
C SER A 210 4.68 6.71 11.87
N VAL A 211 3.81 6.81 10.87
CA VAL A 211 2.76 5.83 10.58
C VAL A 211 2.70 5.56 9.08
N CYS A 212 2.56 4.31 8.70
CA CYS A 212 2.30 3.87 7.34
C CYS A 212 0.83 3.46 7.18
N ILE A 213 0.15 4.05 6.19
CA ILE A 213 -1.19 3.67 5.77
C ILE A 213 -1.15 3.30 4.28
N ASP A 214 -1.42 2.03 3.98
CA ASP A 214 -1.35 1.50 2.61
C ASP A 214 -2.74 1.47 1.96
N CYS A 215 -3.10 2.51 1.21
CA CYS A 215 -4.42 2.69 0.65
C CYS A 215 -4.81 1.57 -0.33
N HIS A 216 -3.85 0.91 -0.98
CA HIS A 216 -4.15 -0.22 -1.87
C HIS A 216 -4.43 -1.55 -1.14
N LYS A 217 -4.39 -1.56 0.19
CA LYS A 217 -4.83 -2.70 1.02
C LYS A 217 -6.32 -2.57 1.35
N TRP A 218 -6.71 -2.40 2.61
CA TRP A 218 -8.12 -2.40 3.02
C TRP A 218 -8.94 -1.17 2.58
N MET A 219 -8.29 -0.10 2.10
CA MET A 219 -9.03 0.97 1.43
C MET A 219 -9.33 0.67 -0.03
N ASN A 220 -8.77 -0.41 -0.59
CA ASN A 220 -9.10 -0.92 -1.91
C ASN A 220 -8.90 0.15 -3.01
N VAL A 221 -7.83 0.94 -2.91
CA VAL A 221 -7.37 1.88 -3.96
C VAL A 221 -6.43 1.12 -4.92
N PRO A 222 -6.32 1.48 -6.22
CA PRO A 222 -5.36 0.86 -7.12
C PRO A 222 -3.92 0.95 -6.62
N TYR A 223 -3.11 -0.04 -7.01
CA TYR A 223 -1.67 0.00 -6.80
C TYR A 223 -1.04 1.08 -7.71
N ASP A 224 0.03 1.75 -7.30
CA ASP A 224 0.57 1.85 -5.95
C ASP A 224 -0.05 3.03 -5.17
N SER A 225 -0.20 2.88 -3.85
CA SER A 225 -0.86 3.92 -3.05
C SER A 225 -0.64 3.68 -1.55
N ALA A 226 0.34 4.39 -0.96
CA ALA A 226 0.50 4.48 0.48
C ALA A 226 0.72 5.93 0.90
N VAL A 227 0.41 6.24 2.15
CA VAL A 227 0.71 7.51 2.79
C VAL A 227 1.69 7.26 3.92
N GLN A 228 2.81 7.98 3.88
CA GLN A 228 3.68 8.10 5.03
C GLN A 228 3.23 9.29 5.86
N PHE A 229 3.02 9.07 7.15
CA PHE A 229 2.74 10.11 8.13
C PHE A 229 3.91 10.27 9.10
N THR A 230 4.20 11.50 9.51
CA THR A 230 5.16 11.79 10.59
C THR A 230 4.76 13.04 11.38
N ARG A 231 5.12 13.04 12.67
CA ARG A 231 5.03 14.22 13.56
C ARG A 231 6.20 15.19 13.38
N HIS A 232 7.24 14.79 12.65
CA HIS A 232 8.54 15.45 12.60
C HIS A 232 8.85 15.97 11.19
N GLN A 233 8.01 16.88 10.68
CA GLN A 233 8.13 17.41 9.32
C GLN A 233 9.45 18.16 9.10
N ASP A 234 9.96 18.83 10.13
CA ASP A 234 11.26 19.51 10.12
C ASP A 234 12.42 18.51 9.93
N LEU A 235 12.38 17.39 10.64
CA LEU A 235 13.34 16.29 10.45
C LEU A 235 13.20 15.69 9.04
N GLN A 236 11.96 15.44 8.60
CA GLN A 236 11.69 14.94 7.25
C GLN A 236 12.29 15.83 6.17
N VAL A 237 12.09 17.15 6.25
CA VAL A 237 12.72 18.11 5.34
C VAL A 237 14.23 18.03 5.42
N SER A 238 14.82 17.96 6.61
CA SER A 238 16.29 17.88 6.73
C SER A 238 16.90 16.63 6.07
N VAL A 239 16.15 15.53 6.03
CA VAL A 239 16.57 14.28 5.39
C VAL A 239 16.40 14.31 3.87
N PHE A 240 15.27 14.84 3.39
CA PHE A 240 14.85 14.68 1.99
C PHE A 240 14.87 15.97 1.17
N GLN A 241 15.20 17.12 1.75
CA GLN A 241 15.24 18.37 1.01
C GLN A 241 16.08 18.24 -0.26
N ASN A 242 15.39 18.33 -1.40
CA ASN A 242 16.08 18.39 -2.67
C ASN A 242 16.68 19.79 -2.88
N ALA A 243 17.96 19.83 -3.26
CA ALA A 243 18.69 21.06 -3.54
C ALA A 243 19.01 21.11 -5.04
N ALA A 244 18.26 21.94 -5.77
CA ALA A 244 18.55 22.29 -7.15
C ALA A 244 18.34 23.79 -7.35
N VAL A 245 19.09 24.41 -8.26
CA VAL A 245 19.08 25.87 -8.48
C VAL A 245 17.66 26.39 -8.81
N TYR A 246 16.83 25.58 -9.47
CA TYR A 246 15.45 25.93 -9.84
C TYR A 246 14.42 25.67 -8.73
N LEU A 247 14.77 24.98 -7.64
CA LEU A 247 13.83 24.67 -6.55
C LEU A 247 13.67 25.83 -5.56
N GLY A 248 14.66 26.71 -5.45
CA GLY A 248 14.69 27.81 -4.49
C GLY A 248 14.83 27.32 -3.04
N ASN A 249 14.61 28.22 -2.08
CA ASN A 249 14.63 27.88 -0.65
C ASN A 249 13.34 27.15 -0.23
N VAL A 250 13.45 26.28 0.77
CA VAL A 250 12.28 25.59 1.35
C VAL A 250 11.35 26.61 2.01
N ALA A 251 10.09 26.62 1.58
CA ALA A 251 9.05 27.49 2.13
C ALA A 251 8.56 26.99 3.50
N ALA A 252 7.84 27.85 4.24
CA ALA A 252 7.24 27.51 5.53
C ALA A 252 6.30 26.29 5.46
N THR A 253 5.59 26.12 4.34
CA THR A 253 4.91 24.87 3.99
C THR A 253 5.75 24.15 2.94
N PRO A 254 6.45 23.06 3.30
CA PRO A 254 7.30 22.36 2.36
C PRO A 254 6.50 21.78 1.18
N LYS A 255 7.07 21.88 -0.01
CA LYS A 255 6.59 21.15 -1.20
C LYS A 255 6.91 19.66 -1.05
N PHE A 256 6.12 18.79 -1.68
CA PHE A 256 6.27 17.34 -1.55
C PHE A 256 7.63 16.82 -2.05
N VAL A 257 8.28 17.52 -2.98
CA VAL A 257 9.65 17.22 -3.44
C VAL A 257 10.71 17.25 -2.32
N HIS A 258 10.41 17.88 -1.17
CA HIS A 258 11.32 17.94 -0.03
C HIS A 258 10.94 16.96 1.10
N LEU A 259 9.92 16.12 0.90
CA LEU A 259 9.34 15.29 1.96
C LEU A 259 9.62 13.79 1.80
N THR A 260 9.94 13.35 0.60
CA THR A 260 10.20 11.94 0.28
C THR A 260 11.36 11.86 -0.73
N PRO A 261 11.98 10.69 -0.96
CA PRO A 261 13.03 10.56 -1.98
C PRO A 261 12.48 10.62 -3.41
N GLU A 262 11.16 10.70 -3.60
CA GLU A 262 10.51 10.72 -4.91
C GLU A 262 10.41 12.15 -5.45
N ASN A 263 11.11 12.41 -6.57
CA ASN A 263 10.92 13.62 -7.36
C ASN A 263 9.69 13.46 -8.26
N SER A 264 9.86 13.15 -9.55
CA SER A 264 8.72 12.86 -10.41
C SER A 264 7.93 11.66 -9.88
N ARG A 265 6.66 11.90 -9.54
CA ARG A 265 5.78 10.89 -8.96
C ARG A 265 4.39 10.97 -9.55
N ARG A 266 3.69 9.84 -9.54
CA ARG A 266 2.30 9.73 -9.97
C ARG A 266 1.39 10.48 -8.98
N TRP A 267 0.31 11.07 -9.46
CA TRP A 267 -0.72 11.71 -8.63
C TRP A 267 -1.63 10.68 -7.94
N ARG A 268 -1.03 9.79 -7.14
CA ARG A 268 -1.68 8.70 -6.39
C ARG A 268 -2.85 9.17 -5.51
N ALA A 269 -2.75 10.39 -5.02
CA ALA A 269 -3.79 11.00 -4.21
C ALA A 269 -5.11 11.13 -4.95
N LEU A 270 -5.12 11.29 -6.28
CA LEU A 270 -6.36 11.46 -7.04
C LEU A 270 -7.24 10.20 -6.96
N ALA A 271 -6.68 9.01 -7.19
CA ALA A 271 -7.41 7.75 -7.05
C ALA A 271 -7.94 7.56 -5.62
N ALA A 272 -7.13 7.87 -4.60
CA ALA A 272 -7.54 7.80 -3.21
C ALA A 272 -8.66 8.82 -2.88
N TRP A 273 -8.54 10.05 -3.38
CA TRP A 273 -9.50 11.14 -3.20
C TRP A 273 -10.89 10.79 -3.72
N PHE A 274 -10.97 10.21 -4.92
CA PHE A 274 -12.23 9.74 -5.48
C PHE A 274 -12.91 8.73 -4.55
N SER A 275 -12.15 7.79 -3.97
CA SER A 275 -12.70 6.83 -3.01
C SER A 275 -13.15 7.52 -1.71
N VAL A 276 -12.32 8.44 -1.20
CA VAL A 276 -12.59 9.19 0.04
C VAL A 276 -13.89 10.00 -0.09
N VAL A 277 -14.06 10.72 -1.18
CA VAL A 277 -15.23 11.57 -1.42
C VAL A 277 -16.47 10.74 -1.76
N ALA A 278 -16.34 9.68 -2.55
CA ALA A 278 -17.49 8.87 -2.97
C ALA A 278 -18.11 8.05 -1.84
N TYR A 279 -17.28 7.46 -0.97
CA TYR A 279 -17.75 6.50 0.04
C TYR A 279 -17.66 7.01 1.47
N GLY A 280 -16.85 8.05 1.71
CA GLY A 280 -16.56 8.54 3.05
C GLY A 280 -15.94 7.48 3.97
N ARG A 281 -15.75 7.85 5.23
CA ARG A 281 -15.17 6.92 6.23
C ARG A 281 -16.06 5.70 6.44
N ASP A 282 -17.37 5.90 6.47
CA ASP A 282 -18.33 4.86 6.85
C ASP A 282 -18.38 3.73 5.82
N GLY A 283 -18.29 4.04 4.51
CA GLY A 283 -18.19 3.02 3.47
C GLY A 283 -16.91 2.19 3.57
N HIS A 284 -15.77 2.82 3.87
CA HIS A 284 -14.52 2.10 4.11
C HIS A 284 -14.54 1.29 5.41
N ALA A 285 -15.18 1.81 6.47
CA ALA A 285 -15.38 1.08 7.72
C ALA A 285 -16.24 -0.17 7.51
N GLU A 286 -17.27 -0.11 6.68
CA GLU A 286 -18.08 -1.28 6.32
C GLU A 286 -17.26 -2.38 5.64
N ILE A 287 -16.41 -2.03 4.66
CA ILE A 287 -15.52 -2.99 3.98
C ILE A 287 -14.64 -3.71 5.00
N ILE A 288 -14.03 -2.95 5.92
CA ILE A 288 -13.16 -3.50 6.97
C ILE A 288 -13.95 -4.40 7.92
N ARG A 289 -15.11 -3.95 8.37
CA ARG A 289 -15.97 -4.71 9.29
C ARG A 289 -16.36 -6.06 8.69
N ARG A 290 -16.79 -6.07 7.42
CA ARG A 290 -17.15 -7.30 6.72
C ARG A 290 -15.96 -8.25 6.58
N ASN A 291 -14.77 -7.74 6.26
CA ASN A 291 -13.55 -8.55 6.22
C ASN A 291 -13.23 -9.16 7.59
N VAL A 292 -13.36 -8.38 8.67
CA VAL A 292 -13.14 -8.85 10.05
C VAL A 292 -14.19 -9.87 10.48
N GLU A 293 -15.46 -9.68 10.11
CA GLU A 293 -16.54 -10.64 10.35
C GLU A 293 -16.27 -11.96 9.61
N CYS A 294 -15.89 -11.90 8.34
CA CYS A 294 -15.48 -13.09 7.57
C CYS A 294 -14.30 -13.80 8.24
N ALA A 295 -13.28 -13.05 8.68
CA ALA A 295 -12.14 -13.63 9.40
C ALA A 295 -12.56 -14.29 10.72
N ARG A 296 -13.46 -13.67 11.49
CA ARG A 296 -14.02 -14.24 12.74
C ARG A 296 -14.81 -15.52 12.49
N LEU A 297 -15.56 -15.61 11.39
CA LEU A 297 -16.30 -16.81 11.02
C LEU A 297 -15.36 -17.96 10.59
N LEU A 298 -14.23 -17.64 9.97
CA LEU A 298 -13.23 -18.62 9.55
C LEU A 298 -12.33 -19.08 10.70
N ALA A 299 -12.01 -18.19 11.65
CA ALA A 299 -11.00 -18.44 12.69
C ALA A 299 -11.20 -19.75 13.48
N PRO A 300 -12.40 -20.14 13.96
CA PRO A 300 -12.58 -21.40 14.67
C PRO A 300 -12.27 -22.62 13.81
N LYS A 301 -12.64 -22.58 12.52
CA LYS A 301 -12.37 -23.66 11.56
C LYS A 301 -10.87 -23.78 11.28
N THR A 302 -10.21 -22.64 11.08
CA THR A 302 -8.76 -22.59 10.88
C THR A 302 -8.03 -23.09 12.13
N LEU A 303 -8.43 -22.69 13.33
CA LEU A 303 -7.79 -23.12 14.57
C LEU A 303 -7.97 -24.62 14.82
N ALA A 304 -9.18 -25.16 14.62
CA ALA A 304 -9.44 -26.59 14.73
C ALA A 304 -8.58 -27.40 13.73
N TRP A 305 -8.42 -26.88 12.51
CA TRP A 305 -7.57 -27.48 11.50
C TRP A 305 -6.07 -27.40 11.83
N LEU A 306 -5.57 -26.25 12.31
CA LEU A 306 -4.18 -26.11 12.77
C LEU A 306 -3.87 -27.05 13.95
N GLN A 307 -4.84 -27.26 14.85
CA GLN A 307 -4.71 -28.23 15.94
C GLN A 307 -4.56 -29.65 15.40
N GLN A 308 -5.37 -30.07 14.41
CA GLN A 308 -5.23 -31.38 13.77
C GLN A 308 -3.86 -31.58 13.10
N LEU A 309 -3.32 -30.54 12.44
CA LEU A 309 -1.98 -30.60 11.85
C LEU A 309 -0.88 -30.71 12.92
N THR A 310 -1.06 -30.04 14.05
CA THR A 310 -0.14 -30.12 15.19
C THR A 310 -0.18 -31.51 15.83
N ASP A 311 -1.38 -32.07 16.03
CA ASP A 311 -1.58 -33.40 16.62
C ASP A 311 -1.05 -34.53 15.73
N THR A 312 -0.96 -34.30 14.42
CA THR A 312 -0.39 -35.25 13.44
C THR A 312 1.12 -35.07 13.22
N CYS A 313 1.74 -34.05 13.83
CA CYS A 313 3.14 -33.65 13.60
C CYS A 313 3.49 -33.44 12.12
N ALA A 314 2.49 -33.18 11.26
CA ALA A 314 2.68 -33.12 9.82
C ALA A 314 3.36 -31.81 9.36
N VAL A 315 3.25 -30.73 10.16
CA VAL A 315 3.79 -29.40 9.82
C VAL A 315 4.33 -28.69 11.07
N PHE A 316 5.49 -28.04 10.96
CA PHE A 316 6.02 -27.13 11.98
C PHE A 316 5.46 -25.71 11.76
N LEU A 317 4.58 -25.25 12.64
CA LEU A 317 3.98 -23.91 12.57
C LEU A 317 4.65 -22.96 13.58
N MET A 318 5.17 -21.84 13.09
CA MET A 318 5.58 -20.72 13.96
C MET A 318 4.33 -19.91 14.41
N PRO A 319 4.27 -19.40 15.65
CA PRO A 319 3.06 -18.78 16.22
C PRO A 319 2.55 -17.48 15.56
N THR A 320 3.19 -16.97 14.50
CA THR A 320 2.87 -15.68 13.89
C THR A 320 1.66 -15.69 12.92
N VAL A 321 1.07 -16.87 12.64
CA VAL A 321 0.25 -17.07 11.43
C VAL A 321 -1.24 -16.71 11.58
N VAL A 322 -1.74 -16.40 12.79
CA VAL A 322 -3.20 -16.17 12.99
C VAL A 322 -3.66 -14.73 12.69
N ARG A 323 -2.76 -13.81 12.31
CA ARG A 323 -3.13 -12.53 11.68
C ARG A 323 -2.74 -12.53 10.19
N ALA A 324 -3.48 -13.30 9.39
CA ALA A 324 -3.57 -13.22 7.93
C ALA A 324 -2.24 -12.97 7.18
N ALA A 325 -1.35 -13.95 7.17
CA ALA A 325 -0.35 -14.12 6.11
C ALA A 325 0.18 -15.57 6.16
N PHE A 326 -0.32 -16.44 5.27
CA PHE A 326 0.29 -17.73 4.99
C PHE A 326 1.45 -17.52 3.99
N SER A 327 2.49 -16.82 4.41
CA SER A 327 3.77 -16.91 3.72
C SER A 327 4.89 -16.58 4.70
N ASN A 328 5.54 -17.62 5.21
CA ASN A 328 6.95 -17.45 5.56
C ASN A 328 7.77 -17.71 4.27
N TRP A 329 9.00 -17.20 4.22
CA TRP A 329 9.89 -17.37 3.07
C TRP A 329 10.44 -18.81 2.90
N GLY A 330 9.90 -19.80 3.61
CA GLY A 330 10.30 -21.20 3.61
C GLY A 330 9.16 -22.20 3.36
N THR A 331 7.99 -21.74 2.90
CA THR A 331 6.85 -22.61 2.59
C THR A 331 7.10 -23.38 1.28
N THR A 332 7.01 -24.70 1.30
CA THR A 332 7.25 -25.57 0.12
C THR A 332 5.94 -25.93 -0.59
N ALA A 333 6.04 -26.43 -1.83
CA ALA A 333 4.87 -26.92 -2.58
C ALA A 333 4.17 -28.09 -1.87
N HIS A 334 4.93 -28.95 -1.17
CA HIS A 334 4.38 -30.05 -0.38
C HIS A 334 3.51 -29.53 0.78
N ASP A 335 3.94 -28.45 1.44
CA ASP A 335 3.16 -27.83 2.51
C ASP A 335 1.81 -27.32 1.97
N ILE A 336 1.81 -26.71 0.78
CA ILE A 336 0.58 -26.24 0.12
C ILE A 336 -0.37 -27.41 -0.21
N ASP A 337 0.16 -28.53 -0.71
CA ASP A 337 -0.65 -29.71 -1.05
C ASP A 337 -1.31 -30.33 0.18
N VAL A 338 -0.60 -30.39 1.31
CA VAL A 338 -1.15 -30.83 2.61
C VAL A 338 -2.30 -29.91 3.06
N VAL A 339 -2.13 -28.59 2.89
CA VAL A 339 -3.18 -27.61 3.22
C VAL A 339 -4.42 -27.77 2.33
N ILE A 340 -4.24 -27.90 1.01
CA ILE A 340 -5.35 -28.05 0.07
C ILE A 340 -6.12 -29.36 0.33
N ALA A 341 -5.40 -30.47 0.52
CA ALA A 341 -6.03 -31.77 0.77
C ALA A 341 -6.89 -31.76 2.05
N ALA A 342 -6.45 -31.05 3.08
CA ALA A 342 -7.20 -30.92 4.32
C ALA A 342 -8.41 -29.97 4.19
N ILE A 343 -8.30 -28.87 3.46
CA ILE A 343 -9.42 -27.94 3.19
C ILE A 343 -10.56 -28.63 2.44
N LEU A 344 -10.23 -29.50 1.47
CA LEU A 344 -11.22 -30.21 0.65
C LEU A 344 -11.89 -31.40 1.35
N SER A 345 -11.47 -31.73 2.57
CA SER A 345 -11.95 -32.89 3.34
C SER A 345 -13.02 -32.55 4.40
N VAL A 346 -13.45 -31.28 4.47
CA VAL A 346 -14.45 -30.73 5.40
C VAL A 346 -15.65 -30.19 4.62
#